data_AF-A0AAV7D3S1-F1
#
_entry.id   AF-A0AAV7D3S1-F1
#
_cell.length_a   1.000
_cell.length_b   1.000
_cell.length_c   1.000
_cell.angle_alpha   90.00
_cell.angle_beta   90.00
_cell.angle_gamma   90.00
#
_symmetry.space_group_name_H-M   'P 1'
#
loop_
_entity.id
_entity.type
_entity.pdbx_description
1 polymer ?
#
loop_
_entity_poly.entity_id
_entity_poly.type
_entity_poly.pdbx_seq_one_letter_code
_entity_poly.pdbx_strand_id
1 'polypeptide(L)'
;MAANEDQEMELEALRSIYEGDECFKELGPTVFQYRVGDIGELKAFLIEISWPETYPETAPNISMNAFFNNQISQALKQDIIDKLQEQVEANLGTSMTYTLFEYAKDNKEELMEKHQPFSNTIVSARNLLLSYYAKESAVLHV
;
A
#
# COMPACT_ATOMS: atom_id res chain seq x y z
N MET A 1 17.41 6.71 28.89
CA MET A 1 17.25 7.77 27.87
C MET A 1 16.23 7.25 26.86
N ALA A 2 15.51 8.17 26.22
CA ALA A 2 15.23 8.06 24.79
C ALA A 2 14.05 7.28 24.17
N ALA A 3 13.09 6.65 24.88
CA ALA A 3 11.94 6.06 24.16
C ALA A 3 11.15 7.09 23.32
N ASN A 4 11.20 8.38 23.70
CA ASN A 4 10.67 9.49 22.90
C ASN A 4 11.76 10.23 22.09
N GLU A 5 13.00 10.33 22.57
CA GLU A 5 14.04 11.09 21.85
C GLU A 5 14.37 10.43 20.51
N ASP A 6 14.42 9.10 20.43
CA ASP A 6 14.66 8.38 19.18
C ASP A 6 13.49 8.57 18.20
N GLN A 7 12.25 8.59 18.70
CA GLN A 7 11.06 8.87 17.90
C GLN A 7 11.04 10.32 17.39
N GLU A 8 11.37 11.29 18.25
CA GLU A 8 11.44 12.70 17.88
C GLU A 8 12.53 12.94 16.82
N MET A 9 13.71 12.35 16.99
CA MET A 9 14.79 12.42 16.00
C MET A 9 14.38 11.80 14.67
N GLU A 10 13.75 10.62 14.68
CA GLU A 10 13.26 9.99 13.45
C GLU A 10 12.15 10.81 12.80
N LEU A 11 11.22 11.38 13.57
CA LEU A 11 10.14 12.22 13.07
C LEU A 11 10.70 13.46 12.36
N GLU A 12 11.67 14.14 12.95
CA GLU A 12 12.33 15.29 12.32
C GLU A 12 13.06 14.88 11.03
N ALA A 13 13.74 13.73 11.04
CA ALA A 13 14.39 13.19 9.85
C ALA A 13 13.38 12.87 8.74
N LEU A 14 12.27 12.20 9.06
CA LEU A 14 11.20 11.87 8.11
C LEU A 14 10.58 13.13 7.50
N ARG A 15 10.30 14.16 8.30
CA ARG A 15 9.78 15.44 7.81
C ARG A 15 10.73 16.12 6.84
N SER A 16 12.03 16.04 7.09
CA SER A 16 13.08 16.58 6.20
C SER A 16 13.21 15.78 4.90
N ILE A 17 13.22 14.44 5.00
CA ILE A 17 13.34 13.55 3.84
C ILE A 17 12.13 13.66 2.91
N TYR A 18 10.93 13.71 3.47
CA TYR A 18 9.67 13.73 2.73
C TYR A 18 9.09 15.14 2.56
N GLU A 19 9.90 16.19 2.76
CA GLU A 19 9.47 17.56 2.50
C GLU A 19 9.02 17.70 1.04
N GLY A 20 7.74 18.02 0.83
CA GLY A 20 7.14 18.15 -0.49
C GLY A 20 6.76 16.83 -1.19
N ASP A 21 6.96 15.67 -0.56
CA ASP A 21 6.49 14.39 -1.10
C ASP A 21 5.00 14.20 -0.82
N GLU A 22 4.18 14.19 -1.89
CA GLU A 22 2.74 14.03 -1.77
C GLU A 22 2.30 12.60 -1.39
N CYS A 23 3.16 11.60 -1.60
CA CYS A 23 2.92 10.21 -1.25
C CYS A 23 3.02 9.95 0.26
N PHE A 24 3.82 10.77 0.97
CA PHE A 24 3.94 10.71 2.41
C PHE A 24 2.85 11.55 3.10
N LYS A 25 2.28 11.01 4.17
CA LYS A 25 1.34 11.70 5.04
C LYS A 25 1.67 11.40 6.50
N GLU A 26 1.94 12.46 7.26
CA GLU A 26 1.96 12.41 8.71
C GLU A 26 0.52 12.57 9.22
N LEU A 27 -0.05 11.51 9.81
CA LEU A 27 -1.39 11.54 10.41
C LEU A 27 -1.35 11.98 11.88
N GLY A 28 -0.19 11.86 12.50
CA GLY A 28 0.10 12.27 13.87
C GLY A 28 1.58 12.06 14.18
N PRO A 29 2.04 12.39 15.41
CA PRO A 29 3.45 12.34 15.77
C PRO A 29 4.06 10.94 15.72
N THR A 30 3.23 9.89 15.75
CA THR A 30 3.65 8.49 15.74
C THR A 30 2.93 7.66 14.68
N VAL A 31 2.22 8.30 13.73
CA VAL A 31 1.42 7.60 12.71
C VAL A 31 1.67 8.20 11.34
N PHE A 32 2.10 7.36 10.42
CA PHE A 32 2.56 7.76 9.09
C PHE A 32 1.93 6.88 8.02
N GLN A 33 1.65 7.46 6.87
CA GLN A 33 1.24 6.73 5.68
C GLN A 33 2.15 7.06 4.52
N TYR A 34 2.44 6.05 3.70
CA TYR A 34 3.18 6.21 2.46
C TYR A 34 2.49 5.46 1.32
N ARG A 35 2.23 6.19 0.22
CA ARG A 35 1.69 5.62 -1.01
C ARG A 35 2.82 5.14 -1.90
N VAL A 36 2.85 3.84 -2.15
CA VAL A 36 3.72 3.22 -3.14
C VAL A 36 3.00 3.22 -4.48
N GLY A 37 3.61 3.83 -5.50
CA GLY A 37 3.04 3.98 -6.83
C GLY A 37 2.09 5.18 -7.00
N ASP A 38 1.66 5.40 -8.23
CA ASP A 38 0.82 6.54 -8.61
C ASP A 38 -0.68 6.25 -8.43
N ILE A 39 -1.46 7.30 -8.24
CA ILE A 39 -2.92 7.18 -8.18
C ILE A 39 -3.44 6.61 -9.51
N GLY A 40 -4.16 5.50 -9.44
CA GLY A 40 -4.71 4.81 -10.61
C GLY A 40 -3.81 3.71 -11.19
N GLU A 41 -2.59 3.55 -10.68
CA GLU A 41 -1.74 2.41 -11.02
C GLU A 41 -2.28 1.12 -10.40
N LEU A 42 -2.29 0.03 -11.18
CA LEU A 42 -2.81 -1.28 -10.74
C LEU A 42 -2.03 -1.87 -9.55
N LYS A 43 -0.74 -1.55 -9.45
CA LYS A 43 0.16 -2.04 -8.40
C LYS A 43 0.41 -1.00 -7.30
N ALA A 44 -0.36 0.10 -7.27
CA ALA A 44 -0.26 1.05 -6.19
C ALA A 44 -0.90 0.50 -4.91
N PHE A 45 -0.29 0.80 -3.76
CA PHE A 45 -0.84 0.48 -2.45
C PHE A 45 -0.39 1.52 -1.41
N LEU A 46 -1.10 1.56 -0.28
CA LEU A 46 -0.80 2.46 0.84
C LEU A 46 -0.38 1.64 2.06
N ILE A 47 0.77 1.97 2.63
CA ILE A 47 1.20 1.43 3.93
C ILE A 47 0.92 2.47 5.00
N GLU A 48 0.39 2.03 6.14
CA GLU A 48 0.35 2.80 7.38
C GLU A 48 1.30 2.18 8.39
N ILE A 49 2.12 3.01 9.03
CA ILE A 49 3.05 2.64 10.09
C ILE A 49 2.68 3.45 11.34
N SER A 50 2.60 2.78 12.49
CA SER A 50 2.46 3.46 13.77
C SER A 50 3.48 2.98 14.81
N TRP A 51 4.07 3.93 15.54
CA TRP A 51 5.07 3.65 16.56
C TRP A 51 4.40 3.39 17.91
N PRO A 52 4.61 2.22 18.54
CA PRO A 52 4.32 2.04 19.96
C PRO A 52 5.27 2.88 20.81
N GLU A 53 4.95 3.05 22.10
CA GLU A 53 5.80 3.82 23.05
C GLU A 53 7.24 3.29 23.14
N THR A 54 7.45 2.00 22.87
CA THR A 54 8.75 1.32 22.96
C THR A 54 9.49 1.22 21.63
N TYR A 55 8.97 1.80 20.55
CA TYR A 55 9.70 1.86 19.29
C TYR A 55 10.87 2.86 19.38
N PRO A 56 12.05 2.58 18.81
CA PRO A 56 12.36 1.46 17.90
C PRO A 56 12.85 0.16 18.56
N GLU A 57 12.92 0.08 19.90
CA GLU A 57 13.28 -1.17 20.59
C GLU A 57 12.29 -2.30 20.27
N THR A 58 11.02 -1.95 20.06
CA THR A 58 9.97 -2.85 19.58
C THR A 58 9.54 -2.52 18.16
N ALA A 59 9.04 -3.53 17.45
CA ALA A 59 8.48 -3.40 16.11
C ALA A 59 7.39 -2.31 16.02
N PRO A 60 7.34 -1.54 14.93
CA PRO A 60 6.20 -0.70 14.65
C PRO A 60 4.99 -1.55 14.23
N ASN A 61 3.78 -1.01 14.38
CA ASN A 61 2.59 -1.65 13.82
C ASN A 61 2.45 -1.26 12.35
N ILE A 62 2.33 -2.25 11.47
CA ILE A 62 2.17 -2.05 10.02
C ILE A 62 0.74 -2.46 9.62
N SER A 63 0.05 -1.59 8.88
CA SER A 63 -1.32 -1.77 8.46
C SER A 63 -1.51 -1.48 6.98
N MET A 64 -2.34 -2.29 6.31
CA MET A 64 -2.77 -2.10 4.92
C MET A 64 -4.30 -1.96 4.81
N ASN A 65 -4.95 -1.53 5.90
CA ASN A 65 -6.42 -1.47 6.00
C ASN A 65 -7.03 -0.19 5.44
N ALA A 66 -6.21 0.74 4.93
CA ALA A 66 -6.70 1.94 4.28
C ALA A 66 -7.62 1.60 3.09
N PHE A 67 -8.66 2.43 2.90
CA PHE A 67 -9.64 2.28 1.82
C PHE A 67 -8.99 2.19 0.43
N PHE A 68 -7.84 2.85 0.24
CA PHE A 68 -7.04 2.78 -0.98
C PHE A 68 -6.73 1.34 -1.40
N ASN A 69 -6.50 0.45 -0.44
CA ASN A 69 -6.13 -0.95 -0.67
C ASN A 69 -7.35 -1.89 -0.80
N ASN A 70 -8.57 -1.39 -1.02
CA ASN A 70 -9.78 -2.23 -1.04
C ASN A 70 -9.82 -3.26 -2.18
N GLN A 71 -9.06 -3.04 -3.26
CA GLN A 71 -8.96 -3.99 -4.35
C GLN A 71 -7.91 -5.09 -4.08
N ILE A 72 -7.07 -4.93 -3.06
CA ILE A 72 -6.02 -5.87 -2.69
C ILE A 72 -6.63 -6.93 -1.76
N SER A 73 -6.45 -8.20 -2.09
CA SER A 73 -6.97 -9.30 -1.28
C SER A 73 -6.30 -9.33 0.10
N GLN A 74 -7.03 -9.81 1.12
CA GLN A 74 -6.47 -9.91 2.48
C GLN A 74 -5.22 -10.80 2.54
N ALA A 75 -5.19 -11.87 1.75
CA ALA A 75 -4.03 -12.75 1.66
C ALA A 75 -2.79 -12.02 1.13
N LEU A 76 -2.95 -11.21 0.07
CA LEU A 76 -1.84 -10.43 -0.47
C LEU A 76 -1.38 -9.33 0.49
N LYS A 77 -2.31 -8.66 1.19
CA LYS A 77 -1.95 -7.71 2.25
C LYS A 77 -1.09 -8.37 3.33
N GLN A 78 -1.45 -9.59 3.73
CA GLN A 78 -0.67 -10.33 4.71
C GLN A 78 0.72 -10.71 4.16
N ASP A 79 0.80 -11.21 2.93
CA ASP A 79 2.09 -11.51 2.27
C ASP A 79 3.02 -10.28 2.26
N ILE A 80 2.48 -9.09 1.95
CA ILE A 80 3.24 -7.83 1.94
C ILE A 80 3.69 -7.45 3.35
N ILE A 81 2.82 -7.57 4.34
CA ILE A 81 3.16 -7.31 5.75
C ILE A 81 4.26 -8.26 6.21
N ASP A 82 4.17 -9.55 5.88
CA ASP A 82 5.18 -10.55 6.27
C ASP A 82 6.56 -10.20 5.67
N LYS A 83 6.60 -9.71 4.43
CA LYS A 83 7.83 -9.21 3.81
C LYS A 83 8.41 -7.96 4.46
N LEU A 84 7.55 -7.03 4.88
CA LEU A 84 7.99 -5.87 5.65
C LEU A 84 8.48 -6.27 7.04
N GLN A 85 7.91 -7.31 7.66
CA GLN A 85 8.37 -7.81 8.96
C GLN A 85 9.79 -8.39 8.90
N GLU A 86 10.20 -9.00 7.78
CA GLU A 86 11.60 -9.40 7.58
C GLU A 86 12.55 -8.18 7.71
N GLN A 87 12.15 -7.01 7.21
CA GLN A 87 12.92 -5.76 7.36
C GLN A 87 12.84 -5.20 8.78
N VAL A 88 11.68 -5.32 9.45
CA VAL A 88 11.54 -4.91 10.85
C VAL A 88 12.53 -5.68 11.73
N GLU A 89 12.55 -7.01 11.63
CA GLU A 89 13.42 -7.86 12.43
C GLU A 89 14.91 -7.52 12.23
N ALA A 90 15.30 -7.20 11.00
CA ALA A 90 16.67 -6.82 10.68
C ALA A 90 17.10 -5.44 11.22
N ASN A 91 16.14 -4.56 11.53
CA ASN A 91 16.39 -3.17 11.94
C ASN A 91 15.93 -2.85 13.37
N LEU A 92 15.46 -3.85 14.14
CA LEU A 92 15.05 -3.67 15.54
C LEU A 92 16.13 -2.96 16.37
N GLY A 93 15.69 -2.02 17.21
CA GLY A 93 16.57 -1.15 17.99
C GLY A 93 17.11 0.06 17.23
N THR A 94 16.69 0.27 15.97
CA THR A 94 17.05 1.45 15.17
C THR A 94 15.84 2.01 14.42
N SER A 95 15.90 3.29 14.07
CA SER A 95 14.91 3.94 13.22
C SER A 95 14.78 3.25 11.85
N MET A 96 13.58 2.81 11.50
CA MET A 96 13.35 1.95 10.34
C MET A 96 12.19 2.40 9.43
N THR A 97 11.46 3.47 9.76
CA THR A 97 10.27 3.87 8.98
C THR A 97 10.63 4.23 7.54
N TYR A 98 11.71 4.99 7.37
CA TYR A 98 12.26 5.30 6.04
C TYR A 98 12.66 4.03 5.29
N THR A 99 13.39 3.12 5.95
CA THR A 99 13.83 1.84 5.38
C THR A 99 12.65 1.00 4.91
N LEU A 100 11.57 0.94 5.69
CA LEU A 100 10.36 0.20 5.34
C LEU A 100 9.65 0.79 4.12
N PHE A 101 9.55 2.12 4.04
CA PHE A 101 8.95 2.78 2.89
C PHE A 101 9.77 2.62 1.61
N GLU A 102 11.09 2.79 1.68
CA GLU A 102 11.96 2.57 0.52
C GLU A 102 11.97 1.10 0.10
N TYR A 103 12.00 0.14 1.03
CA TYR A 103 11.87 -1.27 0.70
C TYR A 103 10.56 -1.56 -0.04
N ALA A 104 9.44 -1.04 0.46
CA ALA A 104 8.14 -1.24 -0.19
C ALA A 104 8.10 -0.65 -1.60
N LYS A 105 8.72 0.52 -1.79
CA LYS A 105 8.82 1.22 -3.07
C LYS A 105 9.70 0.47 -4.07
N ASP A 106 10.88 0.05 -3.65
CA ASP A 106 11.84 -0.65 -4.51
C ASP A 106 11.36 -2.05 -4.91
N ASN A 107 10.61 -2.72 -4.02
CA ASN A 107 10.09 -4.07 -4.23
C ASN A 107 8.61 -4.09 -4.66
N LYS A 108 8.05 -2.94 -5.07
CA LYS A 108 6.63 -2.81 -5.47
C LYS A 108 6.18 -3.90 -6.44
N GLU A 109 6.99 -4.19 -7.45
CA GLU A 109 6.65 -5.15 -8.50
C GLU A 109 6.51 -6.59 -7.98
N GLU A 110 7.40 -6.99 -7.05
CA GLU A 110 7.41 -8.29 -6.39
C GLU A 110 6.28 -8.39 -5.37
N LEU A 111 6.14 -7.36 -4.51
CA LEU A 111 5.09 -7.29 -3.48
C LEU A 111 3.69 -7.39 -4.08
N MET A 112 3.50 -6.88 -5.31
CA MET A 112 2.23 -6.90 -6.03
C MET A 112 2.20 -7.96 -7.15
N GLU A 113 3.13 -8.91 -7.19
CA GLU A 113 3.19 -9.94 -8.25
C GLU A 113 1.90 -10.78 -8.31
N LYS A 114 1.39 -11.19 -7.14
CA LYS A 114 0.17 -12.00 -7.02
C LYS A 114 -1.11 -11.17 -7.13
N HIS A 115 -1.01 -9.86 -7.34
CA HIS A 115 -2.18 -8.99 -7.43
C HIS A 115 -2.98 -9.29 -8.69
N GLN A 116 -4.19 -9.81 -8.51
CA GLN A 116 -5.15 -9.96 -9.59
C GLN A 116 -6.23 -8.89 -9.40
N PRO A 117 -6.27 -7.85 -10.25
CA PRO A 117 -7.36 -6.89 -10.19
C PRO A 117 -8.67 -7.64 -10.39
N PHE A 118 -9.67 -7.33 -9.56
CA PHE A 118 -10.99 -7.92 -9.70
C PHE A 118 -11.53 -7.56 -11.09
N SER A 119 -11.38 -8.46 -12.05
CA SER A 119 -11.92 -8.24 -13.39
C SER A 119 -13.43 -8.23 -13.26
N ASN A 120 -14.04 -7.06 -13.38
CA ASN A 120 -15.48 -6.94 -13.60
C ASN A 120 -15.80 -7.48 -15.01
N THR A 121 -15.71 -8.79 -15.18
CA THR A 121 -16.11 -9.54 -16.39
C THR A 121 -17.57 -9.24 -16.77
N ILE A 122 -18.36 -8.69 -15.85
CA ILE A 122 -19.76 -8.31 -16.05
C ILE A 122 -19.93 -7.19 -17.09
N VAL A 123 -19.00 -6.23 -17.21
CA VAL A 123 -19.12 -5.16 -18.23
C VAL A 123 -18.82 -5.70 -19.63
N SER A 124 -17.84 -6.58 -19.75
CA SER A 124 -17.50 -7.24 -21.03
C SER A 124 -18.62 -8.18 -21.50
N ALA A 125 -19.16 -9.00 -20.59
CA ALA A 125 -20.28 -9.90 -20.89
C ALA A 125 -21.54 -9.13 -21.30
N ARG A 126 -21.85 -8.00 -20.65
CA ARG A 126 -22.99 -7.14 -21.00
C ARG A 126 -22.82 -6.51 -22.38
N ASN A 127 -21.63 -6.03 -22.73
CA ASN A 127 -21.36 -5.46 -24.06
C ASN A 127 -21.42 -6.52 -25.16
N LEU A 128 -20.94 -7.74 -24.90
CA LEU A 128 -21.05 -8.87 -25.82
C LEU A 128 -22.51 -9.28 -26.04
N LEU A 129 -23.32 -9.38 -24.97
CA LEU A 129 -24.75 -9.67 -25.06
C LEU A 129 -25.51 -8.58 -25.83
N LEU A 130 -25.26 -7.30 -25.55
CA LEU A 130 -25.87 -6.18 -26.28
C LEU A 130 -25.51 -6.22 -27.78
N SER A 131 -24.25 -6.55 -28.12
CA SER A 131 -23.81 -6.69 -29.50
C SER A 131 -24.43 -7.89 -30.22
N TYR A 132 -24.76 -8.95 -29.49
CA TYR A 132 -25.44 -10.14 -30.01
C TYR A 132 -26.91 -9.85 -30.33
N TYR A 133 -27.65 -9.25 -29.39
CA TYR A 133 -29.05 -8.86 -29.59
C TYR A 133 -29.22 -7.78 -30.69
N ALA A 134 -28.26 -6.86 -30.82
CA ALA A 134 -28.29 -5.86 -31.89
C ALA A 134 -28.13 -6.49 -33.29
N LYS A 135 -27.43 -7.62 -33.41
CA LYS A 135 -27.28 -8.34 -34.68
C LYS A 135 -28.52 -9.15 -35.08
N GLU A 136 -29.23 -9.76 -34.13
CA GLU A 136 -30.47 -10.52 -34.42
C GLU A 136 -31.60 -9.61 -34.91
N SER A 137 -31.73 -8.39 -34.37
CA SER A 137 -32.78 -7.45 -34.77
C SER A 137 -32.61 -6.91 -36.20
N ALA A 138 -31.42 -7.04 -36.79
CA ALA A 138 -31.13 -6.60 -38.16
C ALA A 138 -31.46 -7.66 -39.23
N VAL A 139 -31.70 -8.92 -38.85
CA VAL A 139 -31.94 -10.04 -39.79
C VAL A 139 -33.43 -10.26 -40.07
N LEU A 140 -34.34 -9.65 -39.30
CA LEU A 140 -35.79 -9.80 -39.42
C LEU A 140 -36.47 -8.80 -40.38
N HIS A 141 -35.70 -7.95 -41.07
CA HIS A 141 -36.20 -7.09 -42.14
C HIS A 141 -35.56 -7.48 -43.48
N VAL A 142 -36.01 -8.61 -44.04
CA VAL A 142 -35.90 -8.94 -45.48
C VAL A 142 -37.26 -9.41 -45.96
#